data_AF-A0A4Q9RWC6-F1
#
_entry.id   AF-A0A4Q9RWC6-F1
#
_cell.length_a   1.000
_cell.length_b   1.000
_cell.length_c   1.000
_cell.angle_alpha   90.00
_cell.angle_beta   90.00
_cell.angle_gamma   90.00
#
_symmetry.space_group_name_H-M   'P 1'
#
loop_
_entity.id
_entity.type
_entity.pdbx_description
1 polymer ?
#
loop_
_entity_poly.entity_id
_entity_poly.type
_entity_poly.pdbx_seq_one_letter_code
_entity_poly.pdbx_strand_id
1 'polypeptide(L)'
;MKYIIYFFAFLLFFSCNTKKQEKLSETKANFKSSIPESIDSTANNEVSTKKFFTLDFEKTKEKVDATVMIFFKEIALGNISPEWTINNKGYYQVDMSSYFKKLDSLNIFDSSFYEDESIRMKPCIDDLEKMKVKKDDNYDGIWEPESCFADYMYWLNAQEEPESYEITKGKIDNDTIKIEVKYVSIYGAKTTYWDNVLLNIELIEKRNRLLISKASIVNLNK
;
A
#
# COMPACT_ATOMS: atom_id res chain seq x y z
N MET A 1 -36.85 25.89 26.58
CA MET A 1 -35.59 25.14 26.46
C MET A 1 -34.56 25.81 27.36
N LYS A 2 -34.16 25.12 28.44
CA LYS A 2 -33.23 25.60 29.46
C LYS A 2 -31.87 24.94 29.21
N TYR A 3 -30.82 25.74 29.07
CA TYR A 3 -29.45 25.30 29.31
C TYR A 3 -28.99 25.98 30.59
N ILE A 4 -28.35 25.22 31.49
CA ILE A 4 -27.26 25.67 32.37
C ILE A 4 -26.78 24.49 33.25
N ILE A 5 -25.50 24.15 33.03
CA ILE A 5 -24.43 23.79 33.97
C ILE A 5 -24.63 22.56 34.89
N TYR A 6 -23.74 21.58 34.71
CA TYR A 6 -23.06 20.96 35.84
C TYR A 6 -21.54 20.88 35.58
N PHE A 7 -20.82 21.43 36.54
CA PHE A 7 -19.37 21.45 36.73
C PHE A 7 -19.03 20.43 37.84
N PHE A 8 -17.74 20.09 37.97
CA PHE A 8 -17.08 19.19 38.94
C PHE A 8 -16.96 17.71 38.55
N ALA A 9 -15.84 17.00 38.73
CA ALA A 9 -14.43 17.31 39.00
C ALA A 9 -13.67 15.97 39.17
N PHE A 10 -12.34 15.98 38.93
CA PHE A 10 -11.30 15.14 39.58
C PHE A 10 -11.34 13.62 39.27
N LEU A 11 -10.23 12.91 38.95
CA LEU A 11 -8.88 12.98 39.50
C LEU A 11 -7.86 12.28 38.59
N LEU A 12 -6.68 12.87 38.55
CA LEU A 12 -5.40 12.30 38.14
C LEU A 12 -5.02 11.09 39.02
N PHE A 13 -4.50 10.02 38.40
CA PHE A 13 -3.43 9.21 39.02
C PHE A 13 -2.33 8.93 38.00
N PHE A 14 -1.14 9.44 38.36
CA PHE A 14 0.15 9.09 37.82
C PHE A 14 0.44 7.58 37.98
N SER A 15 1.11 6.98 37.00
CA SER A 15 2.41 6.37 37.32
C SER A 15 3.29 6.18 36.09
N CYS A 16 4.43 6.87 36.17
CA CYS A 16 5.62 6.71 35.37
C CYS A 16 6.30 5.40 35.77
N ASN A 17 6.80 4.60 34.82
CA ASN A 17 7.93 3.72 35.10
C ASN A 17 8.84 3.63 33.88
N THR A 18 9.84 4.51 33.85
CA THR A 18 11.00 4.44 32.98
C THR A 18 12.06 3.55 33.62
N LYS A 19 12.58 2.58 32.87
CA LYS A 19 13.96 2.11 33.04
C LYS A 19 14.67 2.25 31.71
N LYS A 20 15.80 2.97 31.77
CA LYS A 20 16.68 3.34 30.67
C LYS A 20 18.03 2.64 30.87
N GLN A 21 18.73 2.50 29.74
CA GLN A 21 20.14 2.15 29.51
C GLN A 21 20.40 0.67 29.19
N GLU A 22 21.16 0.31 28.15
CA GLU A 22 22.29 1.05 27.53
C GLU A 22 22.57 0.61 26.07
N LYS A 23 23.18 1.51 25.30
CA LYS A 23 23.67 1.34 23.91
C LYS A 23 25.00 0.58 23.89
N LEU A 24 25.25 -0.23 22.84
CA LEU A 24 26.27 -0.06 21.78
C LEU A 24 26.26 -1.36 20.93
N SER A 25 25.85 -1.31 19.65
CA SER A 25 26.75 -1.19 18.48
C SER A 25 27.69 -2.40 18.31
N GLU A 26 27.39 -3.26 17.31
CA GLU A 26 28.27 -3.47 16.16
C GLU A 26 27.67 -4.46 15.14
N THR A 27 28.04 -4.20 13.90
CA THR A 27 27.61 -4.72 12.61
C THR A 27 27.98 -6.19 12.39
N LYS A 28 27.10 -6.99 11.76
CA LYS A 28 27.41 -7.78 10.55
C LYS A 28 26.22 -8.63 10.08
N ALA A 29 25.94 -8.48 8.79
CA ALA A 29 25.10 -9.36 8.00
C ALA A 29 25.52 -10.83 8.12
N ASN A 30 24.54 -11.73 8.20
CA ASN A 30 24.60 -13.08 7.66
C ASN A 30 23.19 -13.71 7.71
N PHE A 31 22.44 -13.56 6.62
CA PHE A 31 21.26 -14.36 6.36
C PHE A 31 21.76 -15.76 5.95
N LYS A 32 21.82 -16.68 6.91
CA LYS A 32 22.16 -18.09 6.68
C LYS A 32 20.85 -18.85 6.54
N SER A 33 20.41 -19.03 5.28
CA SER A 33 19.36 -19.98 4.92
C SER A 33 19.86 -21.39 5.21
N SER A 34 19.22 -22.09 6.15
CA SER A 34 19.42 -23.50 6.41
C SER A 34 18.14 -24.26 6.06
N ILE A 35 18.07 -24.73 4.82
CA ILE A 35 17.10 -25.72 4.36
C ILE A 35 17.66 -27.10 4.69
N PRO A 36 16.92 -28.01 5.36
CA PRO A 36 17.24 -29.43 5.34
C PRO A 36 16.73 -30.06 4.04
N GLU A 37 17.61 -30.79 3.36
CA GLU A 37 17.29 -31.65 2.22
C GLU A 37 16.44 -32.88 2.60
N SER A 38 15.62 -33.26 1.62
CA SER A 38 15.04 -34.58 1.36
C SER A 38 13.86 -35.06 2.21
N ILE A 39 12.78 -35.47 1.52
CA ILE A 39 12.35 -36.88 1.42
C ILE A 39 11.62 -37.03 0.07
N ASP A 40 12.03 -38.03 -0.68
CA ASP A 40 11.40 -38.59 -1.87
C ASP A 40 10.35 -39.63 -1.42
N SER A 41 9.15 -39.64 -2.02
CA SER A 41 8.30 -40.83 -2.04
C SER A 41 7.23 -40.77 -3.12
N THR A 42 7.24 -41.80 -3.95
CA THR A 42 6.42 -42.10 -5.11
C THR A 42 4.94 -42.35 -4.79
N ALA A 43 4.07 -41.90 -5.71
CA ALA A 43 2.75 -42.40 -6.13
C ALA A 43 1.80 -43.07 -5.10
N ASN A 44 0.57 -42.53 -4.99
CA ASN A 44 -0.64 -43.25 -5.40
C ASN A 44 -1.89 -42.34 -5.43
N ASN A 45 -2.76 -42.66 -6.38
CA ASN A 45 -4.06 -42.04 -6.66
C ASN A 45 -4.94 -41.90 -5.41
N GLU A 46 -5.56 -40.73 -5.25
CA GLU A 46 -6.91 -40.66 -4.70
C GLU A 46 -7.67 -39.46 -5.26
N VAL A 47 -8.87 -39.77 -5.75
CA VAL A 47 -9.84 -38.86 -6.36
C VAL A 47 -10.31 -37.87 -5.29
N SER A 48 -9.62 -36.74 -5.18
CA SER A 48 -10.10 -35.62 -4.37
C SER A 48 -11.11 -34.83 -5.20
N THR A 49 -12.39 -35.14 -4.96
CA THR A 49 -13.53 -34.27 -5.28
C THR A 49 -13.14 -32.81 -5.02
N LYS A 50 -13.03 -32.01 -6.08
CA LYS A 50 -13.03 -30.55 -5.98
C LYS A 50 -14.34 -30.17 -5.32
N LYS A 51 -14.35 -30.07 -3.99
CA LYS A 51 -15.30 -29.22 -3.27
C LYS A 51 -15.01 -27.82 -3.77
N PHE A 52 -15.79 -27.39 -4.76
CA PHE A 52 -16.03 -25.98 -4.99
C PHE A 52 -16.66 -25.45 -3.70
N PHE A 53 -15.83 -24.98 -2.77
CA PHE A 53 -16.28 -24.01 -1.81
C PHE A 53 -16.49 -22.73 -2.61
N THR A 54 -17.74 -22.47 -3.01
CA THR A 54 -18.19 -21.09 -3.18
C THR A 54 -18.10 -20.46 -1.80
N LEU A 55 -16.91 -19.96 -1.45
CA LEU A 55 -16.76 -18.90 -0.47
C LEU A 55 -17.80 -17.85 -0.86
N ASP A 56 -18.71 -17.61 0.07
CA ASP A 56 -19.84 -16.72 -0.08
C ASP A 56 -19.29 -15.32 -0.34
N PHE A 57 -19.12 -14.96 -1.62
CA PHE A 57 -18.49 -13.71 -2.03
C PHE A 57 -19.22 -12.53 -1.38
N GLU A 58 -20.52 -12.65 -1.14
CA GLU A 58 -21.31 -11.65 -0.42
C GLU A 58 -20.82 -11.39 1.01
N LYS A 59 -20.48 -12.44 1.78
CA LYS A 59 -19.91 -12.27 3.14
C LYS A 59 -18.50 -11.69 3.11
N THR A 60 -17.76 -11.93 2.03
CA THR A 60 -16.38 -11.48 1.87
C THR A 60 -16.31 -10.06 1.28
N LYS A 61 -17.37 -9.64 0.59
CA LYS A 61 -17.50 -8.36 -0.10
C LYS A 61 -17.33 -7.17 0.84
N GLU A 62 -17.91 -7.20 2.03
CA GLU A 62 -17.79 -6.12 3.00
C GLU A 62 -16.35 -5.95 3.48
N LYS A 63 -15.66 -7.05 3.80
CA LYS A 63 -14.24 -7.02 4.18
C LYS A 63 -13.37 -6.52 3.01
N VAL A 64 -13.65 -6.98 1.79
CA VAL A 64 -12.93 -6.55 0.58
C VAL A 64 -13.11 -5.05 0.37
N ASP A 65 -14.36 -4.57 0.40
CA ASP A 65 -14.67 -3.16 0.20
C ASP A 65 -14.02 -2.27 1.27
N ALA A 66 -14.04 -2.68 2.54
CA ALA A 66 -13.35 -1.97 3.61
C ALA A 66 -11.84 -1.85 3.36
N THR A 67 -11.18 -2.93 2.89
CA THR A 67 -9.76 -2.91 2.53
C THR A 67 -9.48 -2.02 1.31
N VAL A 68 -10.31 -2.08 0.28
CA VAL A 68 -10.18 -1.25 -0.94
C VAL A 68 -10.42 0.22 -0.63
N MET A 69 -11.37 0.54 0.26
CA MET A 69 -11.63 1.92 0.69
C MET A 69 -10.40 2.54 1.34
N ILE A 70 -9.69 1.80 2.20
CA ILE A 70 -8.47 2.29 2.85
C ILE A 70 -7.38 2.49 1.78
N PHE A 71 -7.18 1.53 0.88
CA PHE A 71 -6.24 1.70 -0.22
C PHE A 71 -6.57 2.92 -1.08
N PHE A 72 -7.83 3.10 -1.46
CA PHE A 72 -8.28 4.23 -2.26
C PHE A 72 -7.94 5.56 -1.57
N LYS A 73 -8.42 5.74 -0.34
CA LYS A 73 -8.26 7.01 0.39
C LYS A 73 -6.81 7.32 0.70
N GLU A 74 -6.07 6.34 1.20
CA GLU A 74 -4.73 6.61 1.73
C GLU A 74 -3.66 6.56 0.63
N ILE A 75 -3.84 5.70 -0.37
CA ILE A 75 -2.79 5.36 -1.32
C ILE A 75 -3.08 5.92 -2.71
N ALA A 76 -4.28 5.63 -3.26
CA ALA A 76 -4.63 6.08 -4.61
C ALA A 76 -4.75 7.60 -4.71
N LEU A 77 -5.35 8.25 -3.69
CA LEU A 77 -5.46 9.71 -3.62
C LEU A 77 -4.17 10.42 -3.16
N GLY A 78 -3.07 9.70 -2.94
CA GLY A 78 -1.76 10.30 -2.64
C GLY A 78 -1.55 10.79 -1.20
N ASN A 79 -2.45 10.49 -0.26
CA ASN A 79 -2.30 10.89 1.16
C ASN A 79 -1.07 10.27 1.84
N ILE A 80 -0.69 9.06 1.45
CA ILE A 80 0.56 8.40 1.80
C ILE A 80 1.33 8.18 0.50
N SER A 81 2.39 8.96 0.32
CA SER A 81 3.30 8.86 -0.82
C SER A 81 4.76 8.76 -0.36
N PRO A 82 5.67 8.26 -1.23
CA PRO A 82 7.10 8.35 -1.02
C PRO A 82 7.55 9.81 -0.93
N GLU A 83 8.34 10.13 0.08
CA GLU A 83 8.96 11.45 0.24
C GLU A 83 10.43 11.38 -0.18
N TRP A 84 11.00 12.51 -0.58
CA TRP A 84 12.43 12.63 -0.85
C TRP A 84 13.01 13.89 -0.23
N THR A 85 14.31 13.82 0.03
CA THR A 85 15.10 14.92 0.59
C THR A 85 16.39 15.09 -0.20
N ILE A 86 17.11 16.17 0.07
CA ILE A 86 18.42 16.42 -0.53
C ILE A 86 19.48 16.05 0.49
N ASN A 87 20.39 15.14 0.12
CA ASN A 87 21.49 14.75 0.98
C ASN A 87 22.59 15.83 1.04
N ASN A 88 23.58 15.64 1.91
CA ASN A 88 24.69 16.59 2.11
C ASN A 88 25.58 16.81 0.87
N LYS A 89 25.46 15.96 -0.16
CA LYS A 89 26.18 16.08 -1.44
C LYS A 89 25.34 16.80 -2.51
N GLY A 90 24.10 17.20 -2.18
CA GLY A 90 23.17 17.86 -3.10
C GLY A 90 22.41 16.93 -4.02
N TYR A 91 22.36 15.62 -3.73
CA TYR A 91 21.59 14.65 -4.51
C TYR A 91 20.25 14.35 -3.84
N TYR A 92 19.24 14.02 -4.62
CA TYR A 92 17.99 13.53 -4.07
C TYR A 92 18.19 12.16 -3.42
N GLN A 93 17.37 11.89 -2.41
CA GLN A 93 17.32 10.62 -1.69
C GLN A 93 15.88 10.35 -1.30
N VAL A 94 15.35 9.20 -1.70
CA VAL A 94 13.97 8.77 -1.41
C VAL A 94 13.91 8.06 -0.06
N ASP A 95 12.99 8.44 0.81
CA ASP A 95 12.80 7.81 2.13
C ASP A 95 11.75 6.69 2.08
N MET A 96 12.14 5.56 1.47
CA MET A 96 11.31 4.36 1.44
C MET A 96 11.02 3.79 2.83
N SER A 97 11.90 4.02 3.82
CA SER A 97 11.70 3.50 5.16
C SER A 97 10.53 4.19 5.86
N SER A 98 10.44 5.51 5.78
CA SER A 98 9.33 6.27 6.34
C SER A 98 8.03 5.99 5.59
N TYR A 99 8.08 5.86 4.26
CA TYR A 99 6.93 5.45 3.46
C TYR A 99 6.39 4.08 3.89
N PHE A 100 7.24 3.06 4.01
CA PHE A 100 6.81 1.72 4.44
C PHE A 100 6.28 1.66 5.87
N LYS A 101 6.79 2.50 6.78
CA LYS A 101 6.21 2.65 8.13
C LYS A 101 4.79 3.22 8.09
N LYS A 102 4.53 4.21 7.23
CA LYS A 102 3.17 4.76 7.04
C LYS A 102 2.24 3.68 6.48
N LEU A 103 2.68 2.90 5.50
CA LEU A 103 1.91 1.77 4.97
C LEU A 103 1.60 0.70 6.02
N ASP A 104 2.60 0.29 6.81
CA ASP A 104 2.44 -0.71 7.88
C ASP A 104 1.41 -0.28 8.93
N SER A 105 1.31 1.03 9.20
CA SER A 105 0.31 1.58 10.12
C SER A 105 -1.14 1.38 9.66
N LEU A 106 -1.38 1.23 8.35
CA LEU A 106 -2.70 0.92 7.81
C LEU A 106 -3.12 -0.53 8.10
N ASN A 107 -2.13 -1.41 8.29
CA ASN A 107 -2.35 -2.82 8.63
C ASN A 107 -3.30 -3.55 7.64
N ILE A 108 -3.23 -3.17 6.36
CA ILE A 108 -3.96 -3.79 5.25
C ILE A 108 -3.04 -4.49 4.23
N PHE A 109 -1.72 -4.50 4.44
CA PHE A 109 -0.75 -5.05 3.49
C PHE A 109 -0.11 -6.33 4.00
N ASP A 110 0.13 -7.26 3.08
CA ASP A 110 1.01 -8.39 3.34
C ASP A 110 2.48 -8.01 3.09
N SER A 111 3.41 -8.76 3.68
CA SER A 111 4.84 -8.68 3.37
C SER A 111 5.17 -8.68 1.88
N SER A 112 4.46 -9.47 1.06
CA SER A 112 4.70 -9.54 -0.39
C SER A 112 4.41 -8.22 -1.11
N PHE A 113 3.51 -7.40 -0.58
CA PHE A 113 3.19 -6.10 -1.17
C PHE A 113 4.40 -5.16 -1.16
N TYR A 114 5.18 -5.16 -0.07
CA TYR A 114 6.35 -4.29 0.07
C TYR A 114 7.48 -4.66 -0.90
N GLU A 115 7.61 -5.95 -1.24
CA GLU A 115 8.56 -6.41 -2.25
C GLU A 115 8.15 -5.91 -3.64
N ASP A 116 6.88 -6.12 -4.01
CA ASP A 116 6.31 -5.63 -5.27
C ASP A 116 6.39 -4.10 -5.38
N GLU A 117 6.13 -3.38 -4.29
CA GLU A 117 6.20 -1.93 -4.23
C GLU A 117 7.64 -1.42 -4.37
N SER A 118 8.61 -2.13 -3.78
CA SER A 118 10.03 -1.81 -3.95
C SER A 118 10.45 -1.98 -5.41
N ILE A 119 9.97 -3.03 -6.08
CA ILE A 119 10.23 -3.27 -7.50
C ILE A 119 9.57 -2.17 -8.35
N ARG A 120 8.33 -1.80 -8.06
CA ARG A 120 7.58 -0.74 -8.78
C ARG A 120 8.28 0.62 -8.67
N MET A 121 8.77 0.97 -7.50
CA MET A 121 9.42 2.27 -7.25
C MET A 121 10.87 2.34 -7.72
N LYS A 122 11.53 1.19 -7.95
CA LYS A 122 12.96 1.13 -8.26
C LYS A 122 13.39 2.03 -9.42
N PRO A 123 12.71 2.09 -10.58
CA PRO A 123 13.13 2.98 -11.67
C PRO A 123 13.15 4.46 -11.27
N CYS A 124 12.12 4.92 -10.57
CA CYS A 124 12.04 6.30 -10.08
C CYS A 124 13.16 6.61 -9.07
N ILE A 125 13.37 5.72 -8.10
CA ILE A 125 14.43 5.88 -7.09
C ILE A 125 15.80 5.94 -7.78
N ASP A 126 16.07 4.99 -8.68
CA ASP A 126 17.35 4.90 -9.38
C ASP A 126 17.63 6.18 -10.19
N ASP A 127 16.62 6.89 -10.69
CA ASP A 127 16.79 8.13 -11.44
C ASP A 127 16.87 9.38 -10.56
N LEU A 128 16.00 9.51 -9.54
CA LEU A 128 16.08 10.61 -8.58
C LEU A 128 17.44 10.66 -7.89
N GLU A 129 17.97 9.52 -7.44
CA GLU A 129 19.23 9.48 -6.70
C GLU A 129 20.46 9.82 -7.56
N LYS A 130 20.34 9.80 -8.89
CA LYS A 130 21.37 10.30 -9.82
C LYS A 130 21.29 11.81 -10.04
N MET A 131 20.17 12.44 -9.71
CA MET A 131 19.95 13.87 -9.92
C MET A 131 20.61 14.70 -8.81
N LYS A 132 21.32 15.74 -9.24
CA LYS A 132 21.95 16.72 -8.35
C LYS A 132 21.21 18.04 -8.48
N VAL A 133 20.82 18.62 -7.34
CA VAL A 133 20.16 19.93 -7.28
C VAL A 133 21.13 21.00 -7.77
N LYS A 134 20.72 21.78 -8.78
CA LYS A 134 21.49 22.93 -9.25
C LYS A 134 21.14 24.13 -8.36
N LYS A 135 22.15 24.90 -7.97
CA LYS A 135 22.01 26.05 -7.05
C LYS A 135 21.10 27.17 -7.58
N ASP A 136 20.82 27.19 -8.87
CA ASP A 136 20.06 28.25 -9.54
C ASP A 136 18.59 27.87 -9.77
N ASP A 137 18.21 26.62 -9.47
CA ASP A 137 16.83 26.16 -9.56
C ASP A 137 16.09 26.70 -8.32
N ASN A 138 15.39 27.81 -8.50
CA ASN A 138 14.38 28.27 -7.54
C ASN A 138 13.49 27.08 -7.17
N TYR A 139 13.27 26.91 -5.86
CA TYR A 139 12.61 25.78 -5.19
C TYR A 139 11.17 25.45 -5.65
N ASP A 140 10.63 26.18 -6.63
CA ASP A 140 9.24 26.06 -7.09
C ASP A 140 9.21 25.28 -8.41
N GLY A 141 9.20 23.95 -8.28
CA GLY A 141 9.06 23.01 -9.41
C GLY A 141 10.25 22.08 -9.52
N ILE A 142 10.35 21.12 -8.59
CA ILE A 142 11.25 19.98 -8.77
C ILE A 142 10.77 19.26 -10.03
N TRP A 143 11.59 19.28 -11.08
CA TRP A 143 11.34 18.45 -12.26
C TRP A 143 11.57 16.99 -11.85
N GLU A 144 10.49 16.23 -11.74
CA GLU A 144 10.56 14.79 -11.50
C GLU A 144 10.88 14.08 -12.82
N PRO A 145 11.78 13.06 -12.83
CA PRO A 145 12.00 12.22 -14.00
C PRO A 145 10.69 11.64 -14.54
N GLU A 146 10.59 11.39 -15.84
CA GLU A 146 9.45 10.65 -16.43
C GLU A 146 9.29 9.22 -15.88
N SER A 147 10.39 8.66 -15.34
CA SER A 147 10.39 7.37 -14.63
C SER A 147 9.78 7.46 -13.23
N CYS A 148 9.62 8.67 -12.71
CA CYS A 148 8.83 8.96 -11.54
C CYS A 148 7.39 9.28 -11.93
N PHE A 149 6.50 8.94 -11.00
CA PHE A 149 5.08 9.21 -11.12
C PHE A 149 4.87 10.71 -10.92
N ALA A 150 5.11 11.49 -11.97
CA ALA A 150 5.24 12.96 -11.95
C ALA A 150 3.98 13.73 -11.50
N ASP A 151 2.92 13.01 -11.13
CA ASP A 151 1.64 13.57 -10.75
C ASP A 151 1.38 13.36 -9.25
N TYR A 152 0.63 14.31 -8.67
CA TYR A 152 0.25 14.34 -7.25
C TYR A 152 -0.30 13.00 -6.72
N MET A 153 -1.05 12.25 -7.54
CA MET A 153 -1.47 10.88 -7.21
C MET A 153 -0.50 9.85 -7.78
N TYR A 154 0.60 9.63 -7.06
CA TYR A 154 1.70 8.79 -7.53
C TYR A 154 1.31 7.35 -7.90
N TRP A 155 0.30 6.74 -7.26
CA TRP A 155 -0.16 5.41 -7.70
C TRP A 155 -0.87 5.51 -9.03
N LEU A 156 -1.82 6.44 -9.15
CA LEU A 156 -2.68 6.55 -10.33
C LEU A 156 -1.96 7.14 -11.53
N ASN A 157 -0.85 7.85 -11.30
CA ASN A 157 -0.18 8.67 -12.30
C ASN A 157 -1.20 9.58 -12.99
N ALA A 158 -1.90 10.35 -12.17
CA ALA A 158 -2.97 11.24 -12.57
C ALA A 158 -2.93 12.56 -11.80
N GLN A 159 -3.38 13.62 -12.46
CA GLN A 159 -3.45 14.98 -11.90
C GLN A 159 -4.81 15.32 -11.30
N GLU A 160 -5.87 14.65 -11.75
CA GLU A 160 -7.25 14.87 -11.29
C GLU A 160 -7.65 13.79 -10.30
N GLU A 161 -8.21 14.14 -9.15
CA GLU A 161 -8.61 13.14 -8.16
C GLU A 161 -9.89 12.42 -8.60
N PRO A 162 -9.93 11.07 -8.60
CA PRO A 162 -11.18 10.36 -8.79
C PRO A 162 -12.07 10.53 -7.56
N GLU A 163 -13.36 10.72 -7.78
CA GLU A 163 -14.34 10.97 -6.73
C GLU A 163 -14.74 9.68 -6.00
N SER A 164 -14.63 8.52 -6.67
CA SER A 164 -14.90 7.22 -6.07
C SER A 164 -14.24 6.06 -6.84
N TYR A 165 -14.48 4.84 -6.36
CA TYR A 165 -14.06 3.61 -7.01
C TYR A 165 -15.24 2.62 -7.12
N GLU A 166 -15.15 1.70 -8.06
CA GLU A 166 -16.07 0.56 -8.19
C GLU A 166 -15.28 -0.73 -8.36
N ILE A 167 -15.63 -1.76 -7.58
CA ILE A 167 -15.13 -3.13 -7.76
C ILE A 167 -15.95 -3.78 -8.88
N THR A 168 -15.39 -3.86 -10.08
CA THR A 168 -16.12 -4.32 -11.28
C THR A 168 -16.05 -5.83 -11.50
N LYS A 169 -15.00 -6.48 -11.00
CA LYS A 169 -14.87 -7.95 -11.03
C LYS A 169 -14.25 -8.45 -9.74
N GLY A 170 -14.63 -9.66 -9.35
CA GLY A 170 -14.04 -10.36 -8.22
C GLY A 170 -14.12 -11.87 -8.44
N LYS A 171 -13.04 -12.56 -8.11
CA LYS A 171 -13.01 -14.03 -8.06
C LYS A 171 -12.15 -14.51 -6.90
N ILE A 172 -12.48 -15.68 -6.40
CA ILE A 172 -11.70 -16.38 -5.39
C ILE A 172 -11.01 -17.54 -6.10
N ASP A 173 -9.69 -17.60 -5.99
CA ASP A 173 -8.84 -18.64 -6.55
C ASP A 173 -7.94 -19.19 -5.45
N ASN A 174 -8.26 -20.40 -4.98
CA ASN A 174 -7.70 -21.00 -3.76
C ASN A 174 -7.88 -20.04 -2.56
N ASP A 175 -6.77 -19.65 -1.93
CA ASP A 175 -6.73 -18.76 -0.76
C ASP A 175 -6.50 -17.28 -1.13
N THR A 176 -6.69 -16.94 -2.41
CA THR A 176 -6.49 -15.58 -2.92
C THR A 176 -7.77 -15.03 -3.53
N ILE A 177 -8.11 -13.79 -3.15
CA ILE A 177 -9.19 -13.02 -3.75
C ILE A 177 -8.56 -12.07 -4.76
N LYS A 178 -8.99 -12.14 -6.01
CA LYS A 178 -8.53 -11.22 -7.07
C LYS A 178 -9.68 -10.32 -7.48
N ILE A 179 -9.47 -9.01 -7.43
CA ILE A 179 -10.47 -8.02 -7.81
C ILE A 179 -9.94 -7.04 -8.85
N GLU A 180 -10.85 -6.53 -9.66
CA GLU A 180 -10.64 -5.40 -10.56
C GLU A 180 -11.39 -4.19 -10.01
N VAL A 181 -10.70 -3.06 -9.91
CA VAL A 181 -11.21 -1.78 -9.43
C VAL A 181 -11.07 -0.75 -10.54
N LYS A 182 -12.17 -0.05 -10.83
CA LYS A 182 -12.19 1.12 -11.70
C LYS A 182 -12.41 2.39 -10.89
N TYR A 183 -11.78 3.48 -11.33
CA TYR A 183 -11.99 4.79 -10.76
C TYR A 183 -13.10 5.54 -11.48
N VAL A 184 -13.83 6.33 -10.72
CA VAL A 184 -15.08 6.94 -11.13
C VAL A 184 -15.01 8.44 -10.88
N SER A 185 -15.35 9.20 -11.92
CA SER A 185 -15.61 10.63 -11.83
C SER A 185 -17.06 10.99 -12.03
N ILE A 186 -17.48 12.07 -11.38
CA ILE A 186 -18.86 12.52 -11.30
C ILE A 186 -18.95 13.95 -11.82
N TYR A 187 -19.38 14.08 -13.07
CA TYR A 187 -19.60 15.38 -13.72
C TYR A 187 -21.10 15.71 -13.72
N GLY A 188 -21.54 16.44 -12.68
CA GLY A 188 -22.95 16.74 -12.47
C GLY A 188 -23.76 15.47 -12.19
N ALA A 189 -24.66 15.09 -13.10
CA ALA A 189 -25.46 13.86 -12.99
C ALA A 189 -24.84 12.65 -13.74
N LYS A 190 -23.69 12.83 -14.39
CA LYS A 190 -23.06 11.79 -15.21
C LYS A 190 -21.88 11.15 -14.47
N THR A 191 -21.95 9.84 -14.33
CA THR A 191 -20.84 8.99 -13.87
C THR A 191 -19.99 8.58 -15.07
N THR A 192 -18.68 8.78 -15.00
CA THR A 192 -17.71 8.37 -16.01
C THR A 192 -16.59 7.57 -15.36
N TYR A 193 -16.16 6.49 -16.02
CA TYR A 193 -14.99 5.74 -15.57
C TYR A 193 -13.73 6.33 -16.16
N TRP A 194 -12.63 6.17 -15.44
CA TRP A 194 -11.31 6.39 -15.99
C TRP A 194 -10.96 5.22 -16.90
N ASP A 195 -11.17 5.40 -18.20
CA ASP A 195 -11.01 4.33 -19.20
C ASP A 195 -9.55 3.91 -19.42
N ASN A 196 -8.59 4.70 -18.95
CA ASN A 196 -7.16 4.45 -19.07
C ASN A 196 -6.54 3.71 -17.88
N VAL A 197 -7.21 3.65 -16.73
CA VAL A 197 -6.63 3.10 -15.48
C VAL A 197 -7.51 1.97 -14.94
N LEU A 198 -6.93 0.77 -14.87
CA LEU A 198 -7.53 -0.38 -14.18
C LEU A 198 -6.61 -0.83 -13.05
N LEU A 199 -7.13 -0.86 -11.82
CA LEU A 199 -6.40 -1.39 -10.67
C LEU A 199 -6.77 -2.85 -10.43
N ASN A 200 -5.77 -3.73 -10.45
CA ASN A 200 -5.91 -5.11 -10.01
C ASN A 200 -5.37 -5.25 -8.58
N ILE A 201 -6.14 -5.87 -7.70
CA ILE A 201 -5.73 -6.16 -6.31
C ILE A 201 -5.84 -7.65 -6.06
N GLU A 202 -4.80 -8.24 -5.49
CA GLU A 202 -4.84 -9.57 -4.89
C GLU A 202 -4.86 -9.43 -3.36
N LEU A 203 -5.82 -10.11 -2.73
CA LEU A 203 -5.96 -10.16 -1.28
C LEU A 203 -5.83 -11.59 -0.78
N ILE A 204 -5.26 -11.73 0.41
CA ILE A 204 -5.18 -13.00 1.15
C ILE A 204 -5.75 -12.82 2.55
N GLU A 205 -6.36 -13.86 3.09
CA GLU A 205 -6.83 -13.83 4.48
C GLU A 205 -5.76 -14.38 5.43
N LYS A 206 -5.29 -13.54 6.36
CA LYS A 206 -4.34 -13.93 7.42
C LYS A 206 -4.87 -13.47 8.76
N ARG A 207 -5.01 -14.42 9.71
CA ARG A 207 -5.49 -14.14 11.08
C ARG A 207 -6.82 -13.38 11.08
N ASN A 208 -7.78 -13.80 10.24
CA ASN A 208 -9.11 -13.19 10.07
C ASN A 208 -9.08 -11.73 9.59
N ARG A 209 -8.04 -11.34 8.85
CA ARG A 209 -7.90 -10.03 8.20
C ARG A 209 -7.61 -10.23 6.72
N LEU A 210 -8.24 -9.44 5.88
CA LEU A 210 -7.87 -9.35 4.47
C LEU A 210 -6.70 -8.39 4.31
N LEU A 211 -5.64 -8.90 3.70
CA LEU A 211 -4.42 -8.15 3.42
C LEU A 211 -4.20 -8.13 1.91
N ILE A 212 -3.87 -6.97 1.37
CA ILE A 212 -3.43 -6.78 0.00
C ILE A 212 -2.04 -7.41 -0.12
N SER A 213 -1.93 -8.48 -0.90
CA SER A 213 -0.66 -9.13 -1.22
C SER A 213 -0.01 -8.55 -2.46
N LYS A 214 -0.80 -7.98 -3.37
CA LYS A 214 -0.35 -7.37 -4.62
C LYS A 214 -1.34 -6.31 -5.09
N ALA A 215 -0.85 -5.21 -5.62
CA ALA A 215 -1.64 -4.22 -6.34
C ALA A 215 -0.88 -3.79 -7.60
N SER A 216 -1.58 -3.66 -8.73
CA SER A 216 -0.97 -3.26 -9.99
C SER A 216 -1.94 -2.48 -10.86
N ILE A 217 -1.45 -1.41 -11.47
CA ILE A 217 -2.22 -0.65 -12.46
C ILE A 217 -1.90 -1.15 -13.86
N VAL A 218 -2.96 -1.37 -14.64
CA VAL A 218 -2.88 -1.62 -16.07
C VAL A 218 -3.31 -0.34 -16.78
N ASN A 219 -2.37 0.26 -17.51
CA ASN A 219 -2.68 1.35 -18.42
C ASN A 219 -3.25 0.76 -19.71
N LEU A 220 -4.55 0.96 -19.95
CA LEU A 220 -5.25 0.33 -21.08
C LEU A 220 -4.94 0.97 -22.45
N ASN A 221 -4.27 2.12 -22.45
CA ASN A 221 -3.95 2.92 -23.65
C ASN A 221 -2.46 2.92 -24.01
N LYS A 222 -1.62 2.07 -23.38
CA LYS A 222 -0.20 1.93 -23.69
C LYS A 222 0.08 0.61 -24.42
#